data_AF-C6HYF2-F1
#
_entry.id   AF-C6HYF2-F1
#
_cell.length_a   1.000
_cell.length_b   1.000
_cell.length_c   1.000
_cell.angle_alpha   90.00
_cell.angle_beta   90.00
_cell.angle_gamma   90.00
#
_symmetry.space_group_name_H-M   'P 1'
#
loop_
_entity.id
_entity.type
_entity.pdbx_description
1 polymer ?
#
loop_
_entity_poly.entity_id
_entity_poly.type
_entity_poly.pdbx_seq_one_letter_code
_entity_poly.pdbx_strand_id
1 'polypeptide(L)'
;MDARERLLERIGSLVSRSEARNQSRFEQVGSSIRAHLSRILRTRRKSVPIADDFGVPDLSNVAGSFEAGSSVEIVRAILETVGRYEPRLLSPRVRAHETTTELGALRLEISGEILVNGQNMPIQFPVLVKASGEVVLT
;
A
#
# COMPACT_ATOMS: atom_id res chain seq x y z
N MET A 1 -30.29 -30.28 30.74
CA MET A 1 -29.50 -29.09 30.36
C MET A 1 -28.17 -29.59 29.85
N ASP A 2 -27.92 -29.33 28.57
CA ASP A 2 -27.12 -30.14 27.66
C ASP A 2 -25.62 -29.81 27.77
N ALA A 3 -24.82 -30.69 28.38
CA ALA A 3 -23.36 -30.54 28.51
C ALA A 3 -22.60 -30.84 27.20
N ARG A 4 -23.25 -30.73 26.05
CA ARG A 4 -22.82 -31.33 24.77
C ARG A 4 -22.96 -30.40 23.56
N GLU A 5 -22.62 -29.13 23.70
CA GLU A 5 -21.96 -28.52 22.54
C GLU A 5 -20.67 -29.32 22.32
N ARG A 6 -20.64 -30.13 21.26
CA ARG A 6 -19.55 -31.07 21.00
C ARG A 6 -18.26 -30.26 20.93
N LEU A 7 -17.19 -30.73 21.56
CA LEU A 7 -15.91 -30.00 21.60
C LEU A 7 -15.48 -29.47 20.21
N LEU A 8 -15.74 -30.26 19.17
CA LEU A 8 -15.47 -29.89 17.78
C LEU A 8 -16.31 -28.71 17.27
N GLU A 9 -17.58 -28.59 17.66
CA GLU A 9 -18.45 -27.45 17.31
C GLU A 9 -18.00 -26.17 18.02
N ARG A 10 -17.56 -26.29 19.29
CA ARG A 10 -16.96 -25.16 20.02
C ARG A 10 -15.63 -24.73 19.41
N ILE A 11 -14.75 -25.65 19.02
CA ILE A 11 -13.50 -25.31 18.33
C ILE A 11 -13.81 -24.64 16.98
N GLY A 12 -14.73 -25.20 16.19
CA GLY A 12 -15.13 -24.61 14.91
C GLY A 12 -15.67 -23.19 15.04
N SER A 13 -16.59 -22.95 15.99
CA SER A 13 -17.14 -21.60 16.23
C SER A 13 -16.11 -20.60 16.75
N LEU A 14 -15.14 -21.04 17.55
CA LEU A 14 -14.01 -20.20 17.99
C LEU A 14 -13.08 -19.84 16.82
N VAL A 15 -12.78 -20.80 15.94
CA VAL A 15 -12.00 -20.58 14.72
C VAL A 15 -12.71 -19.57 13.82
N SER A 16 -13.98 -19.78 13.50
CA SER A 16 -14.73 -18.84 12.65
C SER A 16 -14.84 -17.44 13.26
N ARG A 17 -15.02 -17.30 14.58
CA ARG A 17 -14.97 -15.99 15.25
C ARG A 17 -13.58 -15.35 15.19
N SER A 18 -12.52 -16.16 15.27
CA SER A 18 -11.15 -15.67 15.16
C SER A 18 -10.84 -15.19 13.74
N GLU A 19 -11.30 -15.92 12.71
CA GLU A 19 -11.14 -15.55 11.30
C GLU A 19 -11.91 -14.26 10.98
N ALA A 20 -13.17 -14.15 11.42
CA ALA A 20 -13.96 -12.92 11.26
C ALA A 20 -13.29 -11.71 11.92
N ARG A 21 -12.68 -11.91 13.10
CA ARG A 21 -11.91 -10.87 13.79
C ARG A 21 -10.62 -10.52 13.05
N ASN A 22 -9.91 -11.50 12.51
CA ASN A 22 -8.70 -11.29 11.70
C ASN A 22 -9.06 -10.47 10.45
N GLN A 23 -10.12 -10.84 9.74
CA GLN A 23 -10.58 -10.15 8.55
C GLN A 23 -10.94 -8.68 8.85
N SER A 24 -11.73 -8.43 9.89
CA SER A 24 -12.09 -7.07 10.30
C SER A 24 -10.86 -6.23 10.65
N ARG A 25 -9.88 -6.82 11.35
CA ARG A 25 -8.63 -6.13 11.70
C ARG A 25 -7.75 -5.90 10.47
N PHE A 26 -7.67 -6.85 9.55
CA PHE A 26 -6.98 -6.72 8.27
C PHE A 26 -7.53 -5.55 7.46
N GLU A 27 -8.86 -5.46 7.31
CA GLU A 27 -9.52 -4.36 6.62
C GLU A 27 -9.28 -3.00 7.28
N GLN A 28 -9.36 -2.96 8.62
CA GLN A 28 -9.12 -1.72 9.37
C GLN A 28 -7.68 -1.22 9.20
N VAL A 29 -6.69 -2.11 9.35
CA VAL A 29 -5.27 -1.79 9.18
C VAL A 29 -4.97 -1.41 7.73
N GLY A 30 -5.48 -2.19 6.78
CA GLY A 30 -5.32 -1.92 5.35
C GLY A 30 -5.89 -0.57 4.94
N SER A 31 -7.08 -0.20 5.44
CA SER A 31 -7.68 1.12 5.17
C SER A 31 -6.86 2.26 5.80
N SER A 32 -6.34 2.06 7.02
CA SER A 32 -5.46 3.05 7.67
C SER A 32 -4.16 3.27 6.90
N ILE A 33 -3.52 2.20 6.43
CA ILE A 33 -2.31 2.27 5.61
C ILE A 33 -2.62 2.94 4.27
N ARG A 34 -3.69 2.54 3.58
CA ARG A 34 -4.13 3.18 2.34
C ARG A 34 -4.32 4.69 2.50
N ALA A 35 -5.00 5.11 3.57
CA ALA A 35 -5.24 6.53 3.83
C ALA A 35 -3.92 7.31 4.04
N HIS A 36 -2.96 6.70 4.74
CA HIS A 36 -1.68 7.33 4.98
C HIS A 36 -0.79 7.36 3.74
N LEU A 37 -0.72 6.26 2.98
CA LEU A 37 -0.07 6.20 1.66
C LEU A 37 -0.64 7.26 0.72
N SER A 38 -1.96 7.38 0.66
CA SER A 38 -2.63 8.42 -0.14
C SER A 38 -2.22 9.82 0.28
N ARG A 39 -1.98 10.05 1.58
CA ARG A 39 -1.54 11.35 2.08
C ARG A 39 -0.07 11.63 1.71
N ILE A 40 0.82 10.67 1.94
CA ILE A 40 2.26 10.84 1.71
C ILE A 40 2.56 10.96 0.21
N LEU A 41 1.98 10.09 -0.61
CA LEU A 41 2.26 10.06 -2.05
C LEU A 41 1.69 11.26 -2.81
N ARG A 42 0.61 11.88 -2.30
CA ARG A 42 0.09 13.15 -2.84
C ARG A 42 0.88 14.38 -2.39
N THR A 43 1.67 14.25 -1.33
CA THR A 43 2.46 15.36 -0.80
C THR A 43 3.74 15.50 -1.63
N ARG A 44 3.91 16.63 -2.32
CA ARG A 44 5.15 16.94 -3.03
C ARG A 44 6.27 17.23 -2.03
N ARG A 45 7.46 16.68 -2.27
CA ARG A 45 8.68 16.96 -1.49
C ARG A 45 8.95 18.48 -1.42
N LYS A 46 9.39 18.98 -0.26
CA LYS A 46 9.57 20.41 0.11
C LYS A 46 8.30 21.23 0.44
N SER A 47 7.13 20.60 0.57
CA SER A 47 5.92 21.30 1.05
C SER A 47 5.77 21.31 2.58
N VAL A 48 6.67 20.63 3.32
CA VAL A 48 6.59 20.50 4.78
C VAL A 48 7.85 21.08 5.44
N PRO A 49 7.76 22.13 6.28
CA PRO A 49 8.92 22.82 6.87
C PRO A 49 9.75 22.01 7.87
N ILE A 50 9.25 20.85 8.31
CA ILE A 50 9.84 20.05 9.41
C ILE A 50 10.63 18.83 8.90
N ALA A 51 10.48 18.45 7.63
CA ALA A 51 11.17 17.31 7.02
C ALA A 51 11.35 17.51 5.51
N ASP A 52 12.56 17.87 5.08
CA ASP A 52 12.95 18.11 3.68
C ASP A 52 12.80 16.86 2.77
N ASP A 53 12.67 15.69 3.37
CA ASP A 53 12.52 14.38 2.75
C ASP A 53 11.09 13.83 2.82
N PHE A 54 10.12 14.61 3.29
CA PHE A 54 8.72 14.18 3.35
C PHE A 54 8.03 14.32 2.00
N GLY A 55 7.52 13.21 1.47
CA GLY A 55 6.82 13.14 0.19
C GLY A 55 7.68 12.60 -0.96
N VAL A 56 7.03 12.36 -2.10
CA VAL A 56 7.69 11.87 -3.30
C VAL A 56 8.42 13.06 -3.97
N PRO A 57 9.69 12.91 -4.44
CA PRO A 57 10.38 13.93 -5.23
C PRO A 57 9.51 14.38 -6.42
N ASP A 58 9.69 15.60 -6.92
CA ASP A 58 8.88 16.12 -8.02
C ASP A 58 9.02 15.22 -9.25
N LEU A 59 7.99 14.41 -9.51
CA LEU A 59 7.95 13.47 -10.62
C LEU A 59 7.50 14.14 -11.93
N SER A 60 7.18 15.44 -11.93
CA SER A 60 6.65 16.14 -13.11
C SER A 60 7.61 16.09 -14.31
N ASN A 61 8.92 16.17 -14.06
CA ASN A 61 9.94 16.10 -15.12
C ASN A 61 10.16 14.67 -15.67
N VAL A 62 9.78 13.66 -14.89
CA VAL A 62 10.03 12.24 -15.17
C VAL A 62 8.79 11.61 -15.80
N ALA A 63 7.59 12.05 -15.39
CA ALA A 63 6.29 11.63 -15.93
C ALA A 63 6.00 12.13 -17.36
N GLY A 64 6.66 13.20 -17.84
CA GLY A 64 6.52 13.67 -19.22
C GLY A 64 7.11 12.71 -20.26
N SER A 65 8.06 11.88 -19.85
CA SER A 65 8.73 10.88 -20.68
C SER A 65 8.65 9.54 -19.98
N PHE A 66 7.53 8.81 -20.08
CA PHE A 66 7.40 7.43 -19.60
C PHE A 66 8.25 6.44 -20.42
N GLU A 67 9.51 6.80 -20.70
CA GLU A 67 10.53 5.92 -21.23
C GLU A 67 10.98 4.94 -20.13
N ALA A 68 11.50 3.77 -20.53
CA ALA A 68 11.83 2.68 -19.61
C ALA A 68 12.81 3.07 -18.47
N GLY A 69 13.63 4.12 -18.65
CA GLY A 69 14.52 4.63 -17.59
C GLY A 69 13.82 5.44 -16.50
N SER A 70 12.76 6.17 -16.85
CA SER A 70 12.00 7.06 -15.98
C SER A 70 11.11 6.30 -14.97
N SER A 71 10.55 5.17 -15.40
CA SER A 71 9.72 4.31 -14.52
C SER A 71 10.51 3.71 -13.36
N VAL A 72 11.79 3.40 -13.55
CA VAL A 72 12.67 2.83 -12.52
C VAL A 72 12.93 3.85 -11.40
N GLU A 73 13.14 5.12 -11.74
CA GLU A 73 13.35 6.19 -10.76
C GLU A 73 12.09 6.44 -9.92
N ILE A 74 10.92 6.45 -10.56
CA ILE A 74 9.62 6.58 -9.89
C ILE A 74 9.41 5.42 -8.90
N VAL A 75 9.67 4.19 -9.34
CA VAL A 75 9.56 2.98 -8.49
C VAL A 75 10.47 3.08 -7.27
N ARG A 76 11.74 3.48 -7.46
CA ARG A 76 12.70 3.67 -6.35
C ARG A 76 12.25 4.74 -5.37
N ALA A 77 11.83 5.90 -5.87
CA ALA A 77 11.39 7.02 -5.04
C ALA A 77 10.17 6.66 -4.18
N ILE A 78 9.19 5.96 -4.76
CA ILE A 78 8.01 5.48 -4.03
C ILE A 78 8.42 4.43 -3.01
N LEU A 79 9.27 3.48 -3.37
CA LEU A 79 9.73 2.43 -2.45
C LEU A 79 10.45 3.02 -1.23
N GLU A 80 11.36 3.97 -1.42
CA GLU A 80 12.07 4.66 -0.32
C GLU A 80 11.10 5.42 0.58
N THR A 81 10.15 6.13 -0.02
CA THR A 81 9.13 6.91 0.71
C THR A 81 8.25 5.99 1.55
N VAL A 82 7.75 4.90 0.96
CA VAL A 82 6.91 3.91 1.63
C VAL A 82 7.69 3.23 2.75
N GLY A 83 8.93 2.80 2.49
CA GLY A 83 9.77 2.14 3.51
C GLY A 83 10.12 3.04 4.69
N ARG A 84 10.24 4.36 4.47
CA ARG A 84 10.50 5.34 5.54
C ARG A 84 9.26 5.69 6.34
N TYR A 85 8.12 5.89 5.68
CA TYR A 85 6.95 6.50 6.30
C TYR A 85 5.79 5.54 6.60
N GLU A 86 5.82 4.30 6.10
CA GLU A 86 4.86 3.25 6.44
C GLU A 86 5.52 1.98 6.99
N PRO A 87 6.09 2.02 8.22
CA PRO A 87 6.75 0.87 8.83
C PRO A 87 5.80 -0.30 9.14
N ARG A 88 4.48 -0.06 9.10
CA ARG A 88 3.45 -1.10 9.27
C ARG A 88 3.33 -2.01 8.06
N LEU A 89 3.74 -1.53 6.88
CA LEU A 89 3.83 -2.32 5.66
C LEU A 89 5.20 -2.99 5.63
N LEU A 90 5.24 -4.27 5.99
CA LEU A 90 6.44 -5.08 6.05
C LEU A 90 6.89 -5.46 4.64
N SER A 91 8.21 -5.47 4.43
CA SER A 91 8.85 -5.86 3.16
C SER A 91 8.19 -5.21 1.92
N PRO A 92 8.06 -3.87 1.89
CA PRO A 92 7.35 -3.19 0.81
C PRO A 92 8.06 -3.44 -0.53
N ARG A 93 7.26 -3.62 -1.57
CA ARG A 93 7.69 -3.78 -2.96
C ARG A 93 6.85 -2.88 -3.85
N VAL A 94 7.48 -2.32 -4.87
CA VAL A 94 6.81 -1.49 -5.86
C VAL A 94 7.10 -2.07 -7.23
N ARG A 95 6.05 -2.33 -8.01
CA ARG A 95 6.16 -2.85 -9.38
C ARG A 95 5.48 -1.89 -10.34
N ALA A 96 6.14 -1.61 -11.46
CA ALA A 96 5.54 -0.90 -12.58
C ALA A 96 4.94 -1.89 -13.57
N HIS A 97 3.76 -1.60 -14.08
CA HIS A 97 3.16 -2.34 -15.17
C HIS A 97 3.53 -1.66 -16.49
N GLU A 98 4.11 -2.42 -17.43
CA GLU A 98 4.61 -1.93 -18.72
C GLU A 98 3.51 -1.38 -19.64
N THR A 99 2.24 -1.69 -19.35
CA THR A 99 1.11 -1.14 -20.09
C THR A 99 0.84 0.30 -19.65
N THR A 100 1.60 1.23 -20.24
CA THR A 100 1.18 2.64 -20.34
C THR A 100 -0.22 2.64 -20.94
N THR A 101 -1.18 3.19 -20.22
CA THR A 101 -2.51 3.42 -20.80
C THR A 101 -2.42 4.45 -21.90
N GLU A 102 -3.36 4.40 -22.85
CA GLU A 102 -3.55 5.39 -23.92
C GLU A 102 -3.60 6.86 -23.43
N LEU A 103 -3.74 7.08 -22.11
CA LEU A 103 -3.85 8.37 -21.43
C LEU A 103 -2.54 8.91 -20.81
N GLY A 104 -1.37 8.29 -21.07
CA GLY A 104 -0.10 8.78 -20.53
C GLY A 104 -0.07 8.71 -18.99
N ALA A 105 -0.41 7.54 -18.44
CA ALA A 105 -0.31 7.28 -17.02
C ALA A 105 0.40 5.95 -16.75
N LEU A 106 1.23 5.94 -15.73
CA LEU A 106 1.99 4.78 -15.27
C LEU A 106 1.21 4.07 -14.16
N ARG A 107 0.90 2.80 -14.37
CA ARG A 107 0.30 1.94 -13.34
C ARG A 107 1.41 1.30 -12.52
N LEU A 108 1.28 1.42 -11.22
CA LEU A 108 2.17 0.82 -10.23
C LEU A 108 1.34 -0.02 -9.26
N GLU A 109 2.01 -0.96 -8.60
CA GLU A 109 1.46 -1.74 -7.51
C GLU A 109 2.42 -1.68 -6.33
N ILE A 110 1.93 -1.20 -5.18
CA ILE A 110 2.63 -1.28 -3.91
C ILE A 110 2.13 -2.52 -3.19
N SER A 111 3.02 -3.46 -2.87
CA SER A 111 2.70 -4.67 -2.13
C SER A 111 3.59 -4.83 -0.90
N GLY A 112 3.15 -5.65 0.05
CA GLY A 112 3.90 -6.00 1.25
C GLY A 112 3.07 -6.89 2.15
N GLU A 113 3.45 -6.98 3.42
CA GLU A 113 2.73 -7.73 4.44
C GLU A 113 2.31 -6.83 5.59
N ILE A 114 1.22 -7.18 6.26
CA ILE A 114 0.81 -6.52 7.51
C ILE A 114 0.61 -7.56 8.61
N LEU A 115 1.03 -7.20 9.82
CA LEU A 115 0.90 -8.07 10.98
C LEU A 115 -0.52 -7.97 11.58
N VAL A 116 -1.30 -9.04 11.45
CA VAL A 116 -2.66 -9.15 11.99
C VAL A 116 -2.71 -10.33 12.95
N ASN A 117 -2.94 -10.06 14.24
CA ASN A 117 -3.04 -11.08 15.29
C ASN A 117 -1.87 -12.10 15.29
N GLY A 118 -0.65 -11.64 14.99
CA GLY A 118 0.55 -12.47 14.95
C GLY A 118 0.82 -13.17 13.62
N GLN A 119 -0.04 -12.98 12.61
CA GLN A 119 0.12 -13.52 11.27
C GLN A 119 0.47 -12.40 10.27
N ASN A 120 1.46 -12.65 9.42
CA ASN A 120 1.75 -11.78 8.29
C ASN A 120 0.74 -12.07 7.18
N MET A 121 -0.05 -11.06 6.81
CA MET A 121 -1.03 -11.15 5.74
C MET A 121 -0.60 -10.27 4.57
N PRO A 122 -0.58 -10.78 3.33
CA PRO A 122 -0.21 -9.99 2.17
C PRO A 122 -1.25 -8.91 1.90
N ILE A 123 -0.79 -7.74 1.49
CA ILE A 123 -1.64 -6.62 1.07
C ILE A 123 -1.05 -5.94 -0.16
N GLN A 124 -1.92 -5.41 -1.02
CA GLN A 124 -1.54 -4.70 -2.23
C GLN A 124 -2.41 -3.46 -2.42
N PHE A 125 -1.79 -2.41 -2.95
CA PHE A 125 -2.41 -1.12 -3.23
C PHE A 125 -2.07 -0.74 -4.68
N PRO A 126 -3.06 -0.73 -5.59
CA PRO A 126 -2.86 -0.24 -6.94
C PRO A 126 -2.68 1.28 -6.91
N VAL A 127 -1.71 1.76 -7.66
CA VAL A 127 -1.32 3.17 -7.73
C VAL A 127 -1.27 3.61 -9.18
N LEU A 128 -1.78 4.80 -9.46
CA LEU A 128 -1.72 5.45 -10.75
C LEU A 128 -0.90 6.73 -10.64
N VAL A 129 0.12 6.85 -11.47
CA VAL A 129 0.89 8.09 -11.65
C VAL A 129 0.48 8.72 -12.97
N LYS A 130 -0.13 9.89 -12.91
CA LYS A 130 -0.57 10.64 -14.11
C LYS A 130 0.63 11.36 -14.75
N ALA A 131 0.53 11.72 -16.02
CA ALA A 131 1.50 12.60 -16.71
C ALA A 131 1.78 13.92 -15.97
N SER A 132 0.83 14.40 -15.15
CA SER A 132 1.00 15.60 -14.31
C SER A 132 1.92 15.40 -13.09
N GLY A 133 2.42 14.19 -12.86
CA GLY A 133 3.16 13.81 -11.65
C GLY A 133 2.26 13.55 -10.43
N GLU A 134 0.94 13.59 -10.57
CA GLU A 134 0.01 13.26 -9.49
C GLU A 134 -0.03 11.74 -9.26
N VAL A 135 0.13 11.32 -8.01
CA VAL A 135 0.06 9.92 -7.56
C VAL A 135 -1.27 9.66 -6.85
N VAL A 136 -2.03 8.68 -7.31
CA VAL A 136 -3.37 8.33 -6.81
C VAL A 136 -3.45 6.84 -6.49
N LEU A 137 -3.95 6.47 -5.31
CA LEU A 137 -4.31 5.07 -5.02
C LEU A 137 -5.70 4.77 -5.59
N THR A 138 -5.86 3.59 -6.19
CA THR A 138 -7.12 3.14 -6.82
C THR A 138 -7.86 2.14 -5.95
#